data_AF-F2JQ49-F1
#
_entry.id   AF-F2JQ49-F1
#
_cell.length_a   1.000
_cell.length_b   1.000
_cell.length_c   1.000
_cell.angle_alpha   90.00
_cell.angle_beta   90.00
_cell.angle_gamma   90.00
#
_symmetry.space_group_name_H-M   'P 1'
#
loop_
_entity.id
_entity.type
_entity.pdbx_description
1 polymer ?
#
loop_
_entity_poly.entity_id
_entity_poly.type
_entity_poly.pdbx_seq_one_letter_code
_entity_poly.pdbx_strand_id
1 'polypeptide(L)' 'MKRDTLIWKIVNRLHDERALELDNYMNYIEQANDIYKIIERELKDFTLIQGEVME' A
#
# COMPACT_ATOMS: atom_id res chain seq x y z
N MET A 1 -3.80 16.04 4.67
CA MET A 1 -3.41 14.94 5.59
C MET A 1 -1.89 14.98 5.78
N LYS A 2 -1.35 14.65 6.96
CA LYS A 2 0.12 14.51 7.14
C LYS A 2 0.58 13.16 6.59
N ARG A 3 1.85 13.07 6.14
CA ARG A 3 2.45 11.83 5.63
C ARG A 3 2.23 10.64 6.58
N ASP A 4 2.50 10.82 7.86
CA ASP A 4 2.39 9.74 8.86
C ASP A 4 0.96 9.21 8.97
N THR A 5 -0.05 10.09 8.89
CA THR A 5 -1.45 9.70 8.91
C THR A 5 -1.83 8.86 7.68
N LEU A 6 -1.28 9.20 6.50
CA LEU A 6 -1.51 8.44 5.28
C LEU A 6 -0.86 7.06 5.36
N ILE A 7 0.39 7.00 5.83
CA ILE A 7 1.09 5.73 6.06
C ILE A 7 0.29 4.87 7.04
N TRP A 8 -0.16 5.44 8.16
CA TRP A 8 -0.92 4.70 9.17
C TRP A 8 -2.24 4.14 8.60
N LYS A 9 -2.95 4.93 7.77
CA LYS A 9 -4.17 4.48 7.09
C LYS A 9 -3.90 3.29 6.16
N ILE A 10 -2.85 3.37 5.34
CA ILE A 10 -2.45 2.29 4.42
C ILE A 10 -2.09 1.03 5.20
N VAL A 11 -1.29 1.16 6.26
CA VAL A 11 -0.87 0.02 7.09
C VAL A 11 -2.07 -0.69 7.72
N ASN A 12 -3.04 0.05 8.27
CA ASN A 12 -4.25 -0.59 8.79
C ASN A 12 -5.07 -1.25 7.71
N ARG A 13 -5.17 -0.64 6.52
CA ARG A 13 -5.91 -1.27 5.42
C ARG A 13 -5.29 -2.62 5.04
N LEU A 14 -3.96 -2.69 4.95
CA LEU A 14 -3.22 -3.93 4.71
C LEU A 14 -3.47 -4.97 5.81
N HIS A 15 -3.58 -4.54 7.07
CA HIS A 15 -3.89 -5.41 8.20
C HIS A 15 -5.35 -5.90 8.18
N ASP A 16 -6.31 -5.00 7.96
CA ASP A 16 -7.76 -5.29 7.88
C ASP A 16 -8.07 -6.29 6.76
N GLU A 17 -7.36 -6.19 5.64
CA GLU A 17 -7.49 -7.10 4.49
C GLU A 17 -6.59 -8.33 4.59
N ARG A 18 -5.86 -8.50 5.71
CA ARG A 18 -4.98 -9.63 5.97
C ARG A 18 -3.90 -9.84 4.90
N ALA A 19 -3.51 -8.77 4.22
CA ALA A 19 -2.55 -8.81 3.12
C ALA A 19 -1.10 -9.04 3.59
N LEU A 20 -0.86 -8.87 4.89
CA LEU A 20 0.45 -9.12 5.52
C LEU A 20 0.63 -10.57 5.98
N GLU A 21 -0.41 -11.39 5.88
CA GLU A 21 -0.39 -12.79 6.32
C GLU A 21 -0.03 -13.72 5.15
N LEU A 22 1.17 -14.32 5.21
CA LEU A 22 1.73 -15.11 4.12
C LEU A 22 0.91 -16.37 3.77
N ASP A 23 0.23 -16.94 4.75
CA ASP A 23 -0.60 -18.14 4.61
C ASP A 23 -1.89 -17.90 3.80
N ASN A 24 -2.26 -16.64 3.54
CA ASN A 24 -3.38 -16.30 2.66
C ASN A 24 -3.01 -16.32 1.17
N TYR A 25 -1.74 -16.54 0.82
CA TYR A 25 -1.26 -16.44 -0.57
C TYR A 25 -0.52 -17.70 -1.01
N MET A 26 -0.64 -18.05 -2.30
CA MET A 26 0.08 -19.19 -2.85
C MET A 26 1.58 -18.92 -2.96
N ASN A 27 1.96 -17.65 -3.16
CA ASN A 27 3.34 -17.20 -3.27
C ASN A 27 3.47 -15.69 -3.00
N TYR A 28 4.71 -15.25 -2.84
CA TYR A 28 5.05 -13.85 -2.58
C TYR A 28 4.69 -12.90 -3.74
N ILE A 29 4.59 -13.38 -4.98
CA ILE A 29 4.23 -12.54 -6.14
C ILE A 29 2.74 -12.16 -6.06
N GLU A 30 1.88 -13.14 -5.74
CA GLU A 30 0.46 -12.91 -5.52
C GLU A 30 0.22 -11.91 -4.38
N GLN A 31 0.89 -12.11 -3.25
CA GLN A 31 0.83 -11.20 -2.12
C GLN A 31 1.30 -9.78 -2.49
N ALA A 32 2.44 -9.65 -3.16
CA ALA A 32 2.98 -8.35 -3.56
C ALA A 32 2.02 -7.59 -4.49
N ASN A 33 1.37 -8.31 -5.42
CA ASN A 33 0.37 -7.72 -6.32
C ASN A 33 -0.86 -7.23 -5.56
N ASP A 34 -1.29 -7.94 -4.52
CA ASP A 34 -2.46 -7.56 -3.74
C ASP A 34 -2.17 -6.35 -2.83
N ILE A 35 -1.02 -6.36 -2.14
CA ILE A 35 -0.50 -5.20 -1.39
C ILE A 35 -0.43 -3.97 -2.30
N TYR A 36 0.11 -4.10 -3.51
CA TYR A 36 0.19 -3.01 -4.48
C TYR A 36 -1.20 -2.44 -4.82
N LYS A 37 -2.19 -3.29 -5.10
CA LYS A 37 -3.57 -2.86 -5.40
C LYS A 37 -4.22 -2.16 -4.22
N ILE A 38 -3.98 -2.62 -2.99
CA ILE A 38 -4.50 -1.98 -1.78
C ILE A 38 -3.92 -0.57 -1.64
N ILE A 39 -2.59 -0.42 -1.83
CA ILE A 39 -1.92 0.88 -1.80
C ILE A 39 -2.48 1.81 -2.87
N GLU A 40 -2.57 1.36 -4.13
CA GLU A 40 -3.13 2.16 -5.24
C GLU A 40 -4.55 2.62 -4.95
N ARG A 41 -5.41 1.75 -4.38
CA ARG A 41 -6.78 2.11 -4.01
C ARG A 41 -6.81 3.18 -2.92
N GLU A 42 -5.95 3.09 -1.91
CA GLU A 42 -5.85 4.09 -0.83
C GLU A 42 -5.26 5.42 -1.33
N LEU A 43 -4.47 5.39 -2.40
CA LEU A 43 -3.86 6.57 -3.02
C LEU A 43 -4.67 7.16 -4.19
N LYS A 44 -5.77 6.53 -4.61
CA LYS A 44 -6.56 6.91 -5.81
C LYS A 44 -6.95 8.40 -5.87
N ASP A 45 -7.24 9.02 -4.73
CA ASP A 45 -7.68 10.41 -4.66
C ASP A 45 -6.51 11.41 -4.46
N PHE A 46 -5.27 10.93 -4.47
CA PHE A 46 -4.08 11.74 -4.26
C PHE A 46 -3.41 12.05 -5.61
N THR A 47 -3.01 13.30 -5.80
CA THR A 47 -2.17 13.68 -6.93
C THR A 47 -0.73 13.23 -6.64
N LEU A 48 -0.22 12.30 -7.45
CA LEU A 48 1.19 11.96 -7.48
C LEU A 48 1.96 13.14 -8.09
N ILE A 49 2.63 13.91 -7.24
CA ILE A 49 3.62 14.87 -7.70
C ILE A 49 4.92 14.09 -7.89
N GLN A 50 5.29 13.88 -9.15
CA GLN A 50 6.53 13.20 -9.51
C GLN A 50 7.70 14.06 -9.02
N GLY A 51 8.27 13.71 -7.87
CA GLY A 51 9.48 14.35 -7.36
C GLY A 51 10.68 13.81 -8.11
N GLU A 52 11.45 14.69 -8.74
CA GLU A 52 12.79 14.34 -9.22
C GLU A 52 13.61 13.84 -8.03
N VAL A 53 14.23 12.66 -8.18
CA VAL A 53 15.24 12.19 -7.22
C VAL A 53 16.44 13.10 -7.42
N MET A 54 16.59 14.12 -6.57
CA MET A 54 17.86 14.83 -6.48
C MET A 54 18.83 13.96 -5.70
N GLU A 55 19.86 13.48 -6.39
CA GLU A 55 21.06 12.85 -5.80
C GLU A 55 21.76 13.77 -4.80
#